data_AF-A0A0D1VZD2-F1
#
_entry.id   AF-A0A0D1VZD2-F1
#
_cell.length_a   1.000
_cell.length_b   1.000
_cell.length_c   1.000
_cell.angle_alpha   90.00
_cell.angle_beta   90.00
_cell.angle_gamma   90.00
#
_symmetry.space_group_name_H-M   'P 1'
#
loop_
_entity.id
_entity.type
_entity.pdbx_description
1 polymer ?
#
loop_
_entity_poly.entity_id
_entity_poly.type
_entity_poly.pdbx_seq_one_letter_code
_entity_poly.pdbx_strand_id
1 'polypeptide(L)'
;MYGYVGDPNTWIDPFGLLNEFEIAEYASKLHVKDGFTVHELLQNAWLKYNAGVTRRGTGPLSRQNPAIALKENPLHQSTTNLQKKYGVHLEETLRKQSALQNINRNAALTRRGIMNELITRGWDSKKAKAFATEKVMELRKQAIEHAERHGLICRK
;
A
#
# COMPACT_ATOMS: atom_id res chain seq x y z
N MET A 1 0.78 -39.02 -17.99
CA MET A 1 0.94 -37.67 -18.55
C MET A 1 -0.05 -36.78 -17.81
N TYR A 2 0.42 -35.96 -16.86
CA TYR A 2 -0.46 -35.12 -16.04
C TYR A 2 -0.94 -33.95 -16.90
N GLY A 3 -2.14 -34.07 -17.47
CA GLY A 3 -2.85 -32.96 -18.09
C GLY A 3 -3.31 -32.02 -16.99
N TYR A 4 -2.66 -30.85 -16.89
CA TYR A 4 -3.15 -29.74 -16.09
C TYR A 4 -4.55 -29.37 -16.60
N VAL A 5 -5.57 -29.70 -15.81
CA VAL A 5 -6.91 -29.14 -15.97
C VAL A 5 -6.78 -27.67 -15.61
N GLY A 6 -7.01 -26.78 -16.58
CA GLY A 6 -7.20 -25.37 -16.31
C GLY A 6 -8.47 -25.24 -15.48
N ASP A 7 -8.33 -24.96 -14.19
CA ASP A 7 -9.43 -24.57 -13.32
C ASP A 7 -10.03 -23.27 -13.88
N PRO A 8 -11.29 -23.25 -14.37
CA PRO A 8 -11.94 -22.04 -14.85
C PRO A 8 -12.62 -21.30 -13.69
N ASN A 9 -12.18 -21.50 -12.45
CA ASN A 9 -12.57 -20.68 -11.30
C ASN A 9 -11.84 -19.33 -11.31
N THR A 10 -11.87 -18.62 -12.44
CA THR A 10 -11.72 -17.17 -12.42
C THR A 10 -13.03 -16.62 -11.89
N TRP A 11 -13.16 -16.59 -10.57
CA TRP A 11 -14.28 -15.94 -9.89
C TRP A 11 -14.27 -14.46 -10.28
N ILE A 12 -15.08 -14.12 -11.28
CA ILE A 12 -15.43 -12.74 -11.59
C ILE A 12 -16.28 -12.27 -10.42
N ASP A 13 -15.74 -11.40 -9.57
CA ASP A 13 -16.49 -10.79 -8.47
C ASP A 13 -17.54 -9.81 -9.03
N PRO A 14 -18.85 -10.10 -8.91
CA PRO A 14 -19.90 -9.25 -9.48
C PRO A 14 -20.14 -7.96 -8.67
N PHE A 15 -19.44 -7.76 -7.55
CA PHE A 15 -19.69 -6.68 -6.59
C PHE A 15 -18.68 -5.54 -6.63
N GLY A 16 -17.60 -5.64 -7.41
CA GLY A 16 -16.57 -4.61 -7.49
C GLY A 16 -15.70 -4.53 -6.24
N LEU A 17 -15.46 -5.68 -5.59
CA LEU A 17 -14.52 -5.84 -4.49
C LEU A 17 -13.12 -5.99 -5.07
N LEU A 18 -12.14 -5.27 -4.53
CA LEU A 18 -10.75 -5.38 -4.96
C LEU A 18 -10.19 -6.74 -4.57
N ASN A 19 -9.46 -7.37 -5.49
CA ASN A 19 -8.68 -8.55 -5.17
C ASN A 19 -7.49 -8.18 -4.25
N GLU A 20 -7.02 -9.14 -3.45
CA GLU A 20 -5.83 -8.96 -2.62
C GLU A 20 -4.64 -8.49 -3.49
N PHE A 21 -3.95 -7.42 -3.07
CA PHE A 21 -2.86 -6.73 -3.78
C PHE A 21 -3.25 -5.84 -4.97
N GLU A 22 -4.53 -5.57 -5.20
CA GLU A 22 -4.94 -4.53 -6.14
C GLU A 22 -4.72 -3.12 -5.58
N ILE A 23 -4.50 -2.16 -6.48
CA ILE A 23 -4.23 -0.76 -6.15
C ILE A 23 -5.41 0.07 -6.61
N ALA A 24 -5.95 0.89 -5.70
CA ALA A 24 -7.00 1.85 -6.00
C ALA A 24 -6.83 3.13 -5.16
N GLU A 25 -7.61 4.16 -5.49
CA GLU A 25 -7.65 5.40 -4.72
C GLU A 25 -8.30 5.17 -3.36
N TYR A 26 -7.71 5.72 -2.28
CA TYR A 26 -8.16 5.55 -0.90
C TYR A 26 -9.68 5.71 -0.67
N ALA A 27 -10.34 6.66 -1.34
CA ALA A 27 -11.78 6.92 -1.20
C ALA A 27 -12.65 6.26 -2.28
N SER A 28 -12.10 5.35 -3.09
CA SER A 28 -12.85 4.60 -4.09
C SER A 28 -13.96 3.77 -3.44
N LYS A 29 -15.15 3.74 -4.06
CA LYS A 29 -16.27 2.89 -3.61
C LYS A 29 -15.93 1.39 -3.64
N LEU A 30 -14.86 1.01 -4.35
CA LEU A 30 -14.32 -0.35 -4.41
C LEU A 30 -13.71 -0.82 -3.06
N HIS A 31 -13.47 0.10 -2.12
CA HIS A 31 -12.97 -0.19 -0.76
C HIS A 31 -14.07 -0.37 0.29
N VAL A 32 -15.34 -0.24 -0.10
CA VAL A 32 -16.46 -0.27 0.83
C VAL A 32 -16.97 -1.72 0.91
N LYS A 33 -16.46 -2.48 1.90
CA LYS A 33 -16.95 -3.79 2.40
C LYS A 33 -16.20 -5.06 1.95
N ASP A 34 -14.93 -4.98 1.60
CA ASP A 34 -14.14 -6.14 1.15
C ASP A 34 -13.35 -6.86 2.26
N GLY A 35 -13.30 -6.30 3.48
CA GLY A 35 -12.51 -6.86 4.60
C GLY A 35 -10.98 -6.70 4.39
N PHE A 36 -10.57 -5.87 3.43
CA PHE A 36 -9.18 -5.52 3.19
C PHE A 36 -8.89 -4.14 3.80
N THR A 37 -7.73 -4.00 4.44
CA THR A 37 -7.24 -2.70 4.89
C THR A 37 -6.37 -2.07 3.81
N VAL A 38 -6.74 -0.85 3.46
CA VAL A 38 -6.11 -0.06 2.40
C VAL A 38 -4.84 0.60 2.94
N HIS A 39 -3.67 0.18 2.43
CA HIS A 39 -2.35 0.68 2.87
C HIS A 39 -1.75 1.69 1.89
N GLU A 40 -1.62 2.94 2.36
CA GLU A 40 -1.04 4.05 1.60
C GLU A 40 0.48 4.11 1.80
N LEU A 41 1.26 4.36 0.73
CA LEU A 41 2.70 4.63 0.87
C LEU A 41 2.99 6.05 1.31
N LEU A 42 2.19 7.02 0.85
CA LEU A 42 2.19 8.39 1.36
C LEU A 42 1.29 8.42 2.59
N GLN A 43 1.89 8.45 3.79
CA GLN A 43 1.10 8.33 5.02
C GLN A 43 0.24 9.58 5.24
N ASN A 44 -1.04 9.38 5.59
CA ASN A 44 -1.89 10.47 6.07
C ASN A 44 -1.32 11.20 7.30
N ALA A 45 -0.57 10.49 8.16
CA ALA A 45 0.15 11.13 9.26
C ALA A 45 1.22 12.12 8.76
N TRP A 46 1.94 11.77 7.69
CA TRP A 46 2.90 12.68 7.06
C TRP A 46 2.18 13.91 6.47
N LEU A 47 1.05 13.69 5.79
CA LEU A 47 0.21 14.76 5.24
C LEU A 47 -0.31 15.72 6.31
N LYS A 48 -0.65 15.22 7.50
CA LYS A 48 -1.10 16.04 8.63
C LYS A 48 -0.01 17.00 9.11
N TYR A 49 1.22 16.51 9.26
CA TYR A 49 2.31 17.32 9.81
C TYR A 49 3.01 18.21 8.79
N ASN A 50 2.98 17.85 7.51
CA ASN A 50 3.77 18.53 6.47
C ASN A 50 2.93 19.20 5.36
N ALA A 51 1.66 18.80 5.17
CA ALA A 51 0.83 19.29 4.06
C ALA A 51 -0.52 19.89 4.51
N GLY A 52 -0.72 20.07 5.82
CA GLY A 52 -1.93 20.71 6.36
C GLY A 52 -3.21 19.88 6.28
N VAL A 53 -3.12 18.57 5.99
CA VAL A 53 -4.29 17.68 5.93
C VAL A 53 -4.79 17.36 7.34
N THR A 54 -5.91 17.94 7.73
CA THR A 54 -6.41 17.83 9.12
C THR A 54 -7.06 16.48 9.43
N ARG A 55 -7.64 15.80 8.43
CA ARG A 55 -8.32 14.49 8.57
C ARG A 55 -8.10 13.61 7.34
N ARG A 56 -7.91 12.30 7.56
CA ARG A 56 -7.88 11.28 6.51
C ARG A 56 -9.19 11.28 5.73
N GLY A 57 -9.11 11.14 4.40
CA GLY A 57 -10.26 11.24 3.49
C GLY A 57 -10.74 12.67 3.20
N THR A 58 -10.01 13.70 3.63
CA THR A 58 -10.39 15.11 3.37
C THR A 58 -9.54 15.72 2.27
N GLY A 59 -10.20 16.26 1.23
CA GLY A 59 -9.55 16.86 0.07
C GLY A 59 -8.96 15.85 -0.93
N PRO A 60 -8.60 16.30 -2.16
CA PRO A 60 -8.11 15.42 -3.22
C PRO A 60 -6.80 14.72 -2.84
N LEU A 61 -5.92 15.40 -2.10
CA LEU A 61 -4.65 14.87 -1.63
C LEU A 61 -4.79 13.61 -0.76
N SER A 62 -5.83 13.53 0.07
CA SER A 62 -6.09 12.38 0.95
C SER A 62 -7.04 11.36 0.31
N ARG A 63 -8.02 11.79 -0.49
CA ARG A 63 -9.03 10.90 -1.10
C ARG A 63 -8.50 10.11 -2.30
N GLN A 64 -7.66 10.73 -3.11
CA GLN A 64 -7.09 10.14 -4.33
C GLN A 64 -5.73 9.50 -4.08
N ASN A 65 -5.31 9.39 -2.82
CA ASN A 65 -4.01 8.80 -2.48
C ASN A 65 -4.02 7.31 -2.86
N PRO A 66 -3.08 6.86 -3.72
CA PRO A 66 -3.01 5.47 -4.14
C PRO A 66 -2.71 4.56 -2.95
N ALA A 67 -3.43 3.45 -2.89
CA ALA A 67 -3.28 2.50 -1.81
C ALA A 67 -3.55 1.07 -2.27
N ILE A 68 -2.86 0.13 -1.64
CA ILE A 68 -2.96 -1.29 -1.95
C ILE A 68 -3.91 -1.98 -0.98
N ALA A 69 -4.78 -2.84 -1.50
CA ALA A 69 -5.65 -3.71 -0.72
C ALA A 69 -4.81 -4.82 -0.08
N LEU A 70 -4.67 -4.79 1.25
CA LEU A 70 -4.00 -5.83 2.03
C LEU A 70 -5.00 -6.48 2.99
N LYS A 71 -4.91 -7.79 3.19
CA LYS A 71 -5.79 -8.49 4.16
C LYS A 71 -5.52 -7.96 5.58
N GLU A 72 -6.58 -7.64 6.32
CA GLU A 72 -6.46 -6.99 7.64
C GLU A 72 -5.61 -7.83 8.61
N ASN A 73 -5.84 -9.14 8.60
CA ASN A 73 -4.99 -10.11 9.31
C ASN A 73 -4.39 -11.13 8.34
N PRO A 74 -3.08 -11.41 8.43
CA PRO A 74 -2.05 -10.76 9.27
C PRO A 74 -1.26 -9.61 8.56
N LEU A 75 -1.53 -9.30 7.30
CA LEU A 75 -0.70 -8.37 6.50
C LEU A 75 -0.69 -6.93 7.04
N HIS A 76 -1.86 -6.37 7.35
CA HIS A 76 -1.95 -4.99 7.82
C HIS A 76 -1.30 -4.81 9.20
N GLN A 77 -1.50 -5.78 10.11
CA GLN A 77 -0.84 -5.76 11.42
C GLN A 77 0.68 -5.88 11.30
N SER A 78 1.19 -6.75 10.43
CA SER A 78 2.65 -6.92 10.24
C SER A 78 3.31 -5.61 9.79
N THR A 79 2.67 -4.86 8.89
CA THR A 79 3.20 -3.61 8.36
C THR A 79 3.08 -2.47 9.37
N THR A 80 1.97 -2.42 10.13
CA THR A 80 1.80 -1.49 11.26
C THR A 80 2.87 -1.74 12.34
N ASN A 81 3.15 -3.01 12.66
CA ASN A 81 4.17 -3.39 13.65
C ASN A 81 5.58 -3.03 13.16
N LEU A 82 5.86 -3.20 11.86
CA LEU A 82 7.10 -2.73 11.25
C LEU A 82 7.21 -1.19 11.33
N GLN A 83 6.13 -0.45 11.05
CA GLN A 83 6.12 1.01 11.15
C GLN A 83 6.35 1.51 12.58
N LYS A 84 5.78 0.81 13.58
CA LYS A 84 6.05 1.05 15.00
C LYS A 84 7.51 0.78 15.34
N LYS A 85 8.03 -0.39 14.95
CA LYS A 85 9.40 -0.82 15.20
C LYS A 85 10.45 0.13 14.60
N TYR A 86 10.19 0.68 13.42
CA TYR A 86 11.12 1.60 12.74
C TYR A 86 10.88 3.09 13.04
N GLY A 87 9.98 3.41 13.97
CA GLY A 87 9.71 4.80 14.41
C GLY A 87 9.09 5.70 13.34
N VAL A 88 8.63 5.15 12.20
CA VAL A 88 8.09 5.94 11.06
C VAL A 88 6.65 6.41 11.26
N HIS A 89 6.18 6.38 12.50
CA HIS A 89 4.90 6.93 12.94
C HIS A 89 5.10 8.13 13.88
N LEU A 90 6.35 8.37 14.33
CA LEU A 90 6.68 9.45 15.24
C LEU A 90 6.68 10.78 14.49
N GLU A 91 6.01 11.78 15.08
CA GLU A 91 5.90 13.13 14.49
C GLU A 91 7.28 13.72 14.14
N GLU A 92 8.26 13.59 15.05
CA GLU A 92 9.62 14.09 14.84
C GLU A 92 10.28 13.47 13.60
N THR A 93 10.04 12.19 13.36
CA THR A 93 10.57 11.47 12.19
C THR A 93 9.84 11.88 10.92
N LEU A 94 8.52 12.13 11.00
CA LEU A 94 7.70 12.51 9.86
C LEU A 94 7.97 13.95 9.38
N ARG A 95 8.20 14.89 10.30
CA ARG A 95 8.54 16.30 9.98
C ARG A 95 9.91 16.45 9.31
N LYS A 96 10.83 15.52 9.58
CA LYS A 96 12.19 15.51 9.03
C LYS A 96 12.29 14.80 7.66
N GLN A 97 11.19 14.24 7.16
CA GLN A 97 11.16 13.50 5.90
C GLN A 97 10.51 14.31 4.79
N SER A 98 11.11 14.29 3.60
CA SER A 98 10.39 14.67 2.38
C SER A 98 9.30 13.65 2.02
N ALA A 99 8.32 14.05 1.19
CA ALA A 99 7.29 13.14 0.70
C ALA A 99 7.89 11.89 0.03
N LEU A 100 8.94 12.09 -0.78
CA LEU A 100 9.67 11.00 -1.44
C LEU A 100 10.35 10.06 -0.44
N GLN A 101 10.97 10.59 0.62
CA GLN A 101 11.57 9.77 1.67
C GLN A 101 10.51 8.96 2.43
N ASN A 102 9.35 9.57 2.71
CA ASN A 102 8.23 8.88 3.36
C ASN A 102 7.72 7.72 2.49
N ILE A 103 7.43 7.98 1.21
CA ILE A 103 6.99 6.98 0.23
C ILE A 103 8.01 5.84 0.12
N ASN A 104 9.30 6.15 -0.04
CA ASN A 104 10.35 5.13 -0.19
C ASN A 104 10.48 4.24 1.05
N ARG A 105 10.40 4.84 2.24
CA ARG A 105 10.52 4.10 3.51
C ARG A 105 9.32 3.19 3.72
N ASN A 106 8.11 3.68 3.46
CA ASN A 106 6.89 2.87 3.53
C ASN A 106 6.86 1.77 2.47
N ALA A 107 7.37 2.03 1.26
CA ALA A 107 7.51 1.01 0.22
C ALA A 107 8.39 -0.15 0.70
N ALA A 108 9.55 0.15 1.30
CA ALA A 108 10.44 -0.88 1.82
C ALA A 108 9.79 -1.74 2.92
N LEU A 109 9.02 -1.11 3.82
CA LEU A 109 8.31 -1.82 4.90
C LEU A 109 7.15 -2.66 4.37
N THR A 110 6.34 -2.10 3.46
CA THR A 110 5.21 -2.79 2.83
C THR A 110 5.70 -4.01 2.04
N ARG A 111 6.78 -3.86 1.27
CA ARG A 111 7.42 -4.96 0.53
C ARG A 111 7.86 -6.09 1.46
N ARG A 112 8.42 -5.74 2.62
CA ARG A 112 8.83 -6.72 3.62
C ARG A 112 7.64 -7.41 4.28
N GLY A 113 6.57 -6.67 4.59
CA GLY A 113 5.33 -7.21 5.14
C GLY A 113 4.70 -8.23 4.20
N ILE A 114 4.50 -7.86 2.93
CA ILE A 114 3.96 -8.74 1.89
C ILE A 114 4.85 -9.97 1.70
N MET A 115 6.17 -9.80 1.57
CA MET A 115 7.10 -10.91 1.39
C MET A 115 7.04 -11.91 2.55
N ASN A 116 7.11 -11.42 3.79
CA ASN A 116 7.08 -12.29 4.98
C ASN A 116 5.79 -13.09 5.04
N GLU A 117 4.66 -12.46 4.75
CA GLU A 117 3.37 -13.14 4.77
C GLU A 117 3.28 -14.24 3.71
N LEU A 118 3.67 -13.93 2.47
CA LEU A 118 3.61 -14.91 1.39
C LEU A 118 4.46 -16.14 1.75
N ILE A 119 5.63 -15.93 2.37
CA ILE A 119 6.47 -17.02 2.89
C ILE A 119 5.72 -17.81 3.98
N THR A 120 5.05 -17.15 4.92
CA THR A 120 4.22 -17.82 5.95
C THR A 120 3.09 -18.63 5.32
N ARG A 121 2.53 -18.18 4.20
CA ARG A 121 1.52 -18.91 3.39
C ARG A 121 2.12 -20.02 2.53
N GLY A 122 3.41 -20.32 2.65
CA GLY A 122 4.09 -21.42 1.96
C GLY A 122 4.66 -21.06 0.58
N TRP A 123 4.73 -19.78 0.22
CA TRP A 123 5.39 -19.39 -1.03
C TRP A 123 6.91 -19.54 -0.94
N ASP A 124 7.52 -19.88 -2.07
CA ASP A 124 8.98 -19.78 -2.22
C ASP A 124 9.46 -18.34 -1.99
N SER A 125 10.55 -18.19 -1.23
CA SER A 125 11.08 -16.88 -0.84
C SER A 125 11.46 -16.00 -2.03
N LYS A 126 11.98 -16.57 -3.13
CA LYS A 126 12.31 -15.79 -4.34
C LYS A 126 11.03 -15.34 -5.05
N LYS A 127 10.04 -16.21 -5.19
CA LYS A 127 8.73 -15.86 -5.78
C LYS A 127 7.99 -14.81 -4.95
N ALA A 128 7.93 -14.99 -3.62
CA ALA A 128 7.34 -14.03 -2.70
C ALA A 128 8.02 -12.66 -2.79
N LYS A 129 9.37 -12.62 -2.83
CA LYS A 129 10.13 -11.39 -3.00
C LYS A 129 9.84 -10.71 -4.34
N ALA A 130 9.81 -11.46 -5.43
CA ALA A 130 9.54 -10.93 -6.76
C ALA A 130 8.15 -10.29 -6.82
N PHE A 131 7.12 -11.03 -6.41
CA PHE A 131 5.74 -10.55 -6.36
C PHE A 131 5.57 -9.31 -5.48
N ALA A 132 6.12 -9.34 -4.25
CA ALA A 132 6.06 -8.20 -3.34
C ALA A 132 6.78 -6.97 -3.92
N THR A 133 7.88 -7.17 -4.64
CA THR A 133 8.64 -6.08 -5.26
C THR A 133 7.84 -5.47 -6.40
N GLU A 134 7.26 -6.29 -7.28
CA GLU A 134 6.44 -5.84 -8.40
C GLU A 134 5.28 -4.95 -7.94
N LYS A 135 4.44 -5.46 -7.02
CA LYS A 135 3.26 -4.74 -6.51
C LYS A 135 3.62 -3.45 -5.79
N VAL A 136 4.68 -3.46 -4.99
CA VAL A 136 5.11 -2.25 -4.28
C VAL A 136 5.74 -1.23 -5.22
N MET A 137 6.46 -1.66 -6.25
CA MET A 137 7.04 -0.72 -7.23
C MET A 137 5.95 -0.03 -8.05
N GLU A 138 4.89 -0.75 -8.40
CA GLU A 138 3.70 -0.18 -9.04
C GLU A 138 3.04 0.87 -8.14
N LEU A 139 2.74 0.51 -6.89
CA LEU A 139 2.15 1.43 -5.91
C LEU A 139 3.04 2.64 -5.64
N ARG A 140 4.36 2.43 -5.55
CA ARG A 140 5.36 3.49 -5.35
C ARG A 140 5.34 4.49 -6.50
N LYS A 141 5.27 4.01 -7.75
CA LYS A 141 5.18 4.88 -8.92
C LYS A 141 3.92 5.75 -8.83
N GLN A 142 2.76 5.15 -8.59
CA GLN A 142 1.50 5.89 -8.47
C GLN A 142 1.53 6.91 -7.32
N ALA A 143 2.09 6.54 -6.16
CA ALA A 143 2.21 7.45 -5.01
C ALA A 143 3.14 8.64 -5.29
N ILE A 144 4.24 8.44 -6.03
CA ILE A 144 5.12 9.53 -6.45
C ILE A 144 4.40 10.45 -7.43
N GLU A 145 3.73 9.91 -8.45
CA GLU A 145 2.96 10.69 -9.43
C GLU A 145 1.85 11.52 -8.75
N HIS A 146 1.16 10.94 -7.76
CA HIS A 146 0.16 11.65 -6.96
C HIS A 146 0.78 12.79 -6.13
N ALA A 147 1.93 12.53 -5.50
CA ALA A 147 2.65 13.54 -4.72
C ALA A 147 3.19 14.68 -5.62
N GLU A 148 3.69 14.37 -6.82
CA GLU A 148 4.11 15.36 -7.82
C GLU A 148 2.93 16.22 -8.28
N ARG A 149 1.79 15.60 -8.60
CA ARG A 149 0.56 16.30 -9.03
C ARG A 149 0.10 17.34 -8.01
N HIS A 150 0.34 17.08 -6.72
CA HIS A 150 -0.02 17.96 -5.62
C HIS A 150 1.13 18.85 -5.12
N GLY A 151 2.25 18.91 -5.84
CA GLY A 151 3.38 19.78 -5.52
C GLY A 151 4.18 19.37 -4.27
N LEU A 152 4.02 18.14 -3.79
CA LEU A 152 4.76 17.60 -2.64
C LEU A 152 6.16 17.08 -3.01
N ILE A 153 6.37 16.80 -4.29
CA ILE A 153 7.65 16.41 -4.88
C ILE A 153 7.86 17.29 -6.10
N CYS A 154 9.00 17.99 -6.18
CA CYS A 154 9.39 18.62 -7.43
C CYS A 154 9.80 17.55 -8.45
N ARG A 155 9.20 17.58 -9.65
CA ARG A 155 9.78 16.91 -10.81
C ARG A 155 11.16 17.52 -11.05
N LYS A 156 12.18 16.67 -11.07
CA LYS A 156 13.50 17.04 -11.57
C LYS A 156 13.49 17.04 -13.09
#